data_AF-D7GTK9-F1
#
_entry.id   AF-D7GTK9-F1
#
_cell.length_a   1.000
_cell.length_b   1.000
_cell.length_c   1.000
_cell.angle_alpha   90.00
_cell.angle_beta   90.00
_cell.angle_gamma   90.00
#
_symmetry.space_group_name_H-M   'P 1'
#
loop_
_entity.id
_entity.type
_entity.pdbx_description
1 polymer ?
#
loop_
_entity_poly.entity_id
_entity_poly.type
_entity_poly.pdbx_seq_one_letter_code
_entity_poly.pdbx_strand_id
1 'polypeptide(L)'
;MELDVLGLLGACSYALDCVEAELVHVTTFHAKRVAYMSVCTAEQFGVSGEALQDLAVCALLHDNALTQYLHEEFRGDSSAAECLPELPHLGAHCVMGEENISALPFHTNVENIILYHHENADGSGSFGKTWQEIPLGARIIRLCDLLDAFCRADVFTPDVWERANAFLTRVRGRIVDEECADAFLRAFSEQHFCSLGGRGLEERLWSKVPRTKQQLDFAQVKALAKFFAKIVDYKSPFTSTHSLGVADDAECLARFMGFDEDTAQKMYLAGALHDIGKVAIGNEILEKPGRLTDSEYAEMKHHAAYTYYVLSEVQDFAELRDWAAFHHEHLDGTGYPFGKNESELNTQERIMACVDIYQALTENRPYKAGMSHEKACSILLDMAEKGWLDRAIVEQVNACFA
;
A
#
# COMPACT_ATOMS: atom_id res chain seq x y z
N MET A 1 -9.24 -13.09 -13.15
CA MET A 1 -9.03 -13.44 -11.73
C MET A 1 -10.09 -12.76 -10.89
N GLU A 2 -10.69 -13.47 -9.94
CA GLU A 2 -11.69 -12.88 -9.02
C GLU A 2 -11.02 -12.41 -7.73
N LEU A 3 -11.06 -11.10 -7.45
CA LEU A 3 -10.33 -10.48 -6.33
C LEU A 3 -11.20 -9.52 -5.50
N ASP A 4 -11.01 -9.54 -4.19
CA ASP A 4 -11.50 -8.50 -3.29
C ASP A 4 -10.58 -7.27 -3.35
N VAL A 5 -10.77 -6.45 -4.38
CA VAL A 5 -9.92 -5.28 -4.66
C VAL A 5 -10.01 -4.24 -3.54
N LEU A 6 -11.22 -3.94 -3.06
CA LEU A 6 -11.42 -3.00 -1.95
C LEU A 6 -10.73 -3.51 -0.68
N GLY A 7 -10.85 -4.81 -0.40
CA GLY A 7 -10.18 -5.46 0.71
C GLY A 7 -8.66 -5.41 0.61
N LEU A 8 -8.12 -5.64 -0.58
CA LEU A 8 -6.68 -5.56 -0.82
C LEU A 8 -6.16 -4.13 -0.62
N LEU A 9 -6.81 -3.12 -1.21
CA LEU A 9 -6.42 -1.72 -1.05
C LEU A 9 -6.61 -1.25 0.41
N GLY A 10 -7.66 -1.68 1.09
CA GLY A 10 -7.90 -1.37 2.52
C GLY A 10 -6.95 -2.08 3.48
N ALA A 11 -6.51 -3.30 3.16
CA ALA A 11 -5.47 -3.99 3.91
C ALA A 11 -4.12 -3.27 3.76
N CYS A 12 -3.78 -2.90 2.53
CA CYS A 12 -2.55 -2.19 2.22
C CYS A 12 -2.60 -0.70 2.59
N SER A 13 -3.75 -0.08 2.87
CA SER A 13 -3.77 1.31 3.36
C SER A 13 -3.08 1.44 4.72
N TYR A 14 -3.04 0.37 5.51
CA TYR A 14 -2.25 0.33 6.75
C TYR A 14 -0.75 0.51 6.46
N ALA A 15 -0.27 -0.02 5.34
CA ALA A 15 1.10 0.17 4.90
C ALA A 15 1.41 1.66 4.68
N LEU A 16 0.49 2.36 4.00
CA LEU A 16 0.61 3.80 3.76
C LEU A 16 0.54 4.58 5.08
N ASP A 17 -0.41 4.25 5.96
CA ASP A 17 -0.52 4.85 7.30
C ASP A 17 0.77 4.69 8.13
N CYS A 18 1.45 3.53 8.06
CA CYS A 18 2.72 3.32 8.75
C CYS A 18 3.80 4.29 8.26
N VAL A 19 3.85 4.51 6.95
CA VAL A 19 4.82 5.44 6.35
C VAL A 19 4.48 6.89 6.69
N GLU A 20 3.19 7.26 6.63
CA GLU A 20 2.72 8.59 7.04
C GLU A 20 2.96 8.85 8.53
N ALA A 21 2.70 7.88 9.41
CA ALA A 21 2.94 8.04 10.86
C ALA A 21 4.41 8.33 11.17
N GLU A 22 5.33 7.72 10.42
CA GLU A 22 6.77 7.96 10.54
C GLU A 22 7.18 9.34 10.01
N LEU A 23 6.63 9.76 8.86
CA LEU A 23 7.05 10.98 8.16
C LEU A 23 6.33 12.25 8.64
N VAL A 24 5.03 12.15 8.93
CA VAL A 24 4.15 13.30 9.17
C VAL A 24 3.53 13.30 10.57
N HIS A 25 3.81 12.27 11.37
CA HIS A 25 3.32 12.09 12.74
C HIS A 25 1.77 12.06 12.84
N VAL A 26 1.10 11.45 11.85
CA VAL A 26 -0.32 11.08 11.98
C VAL A 26 -0.48 9.84 12.85
N THR A 27 -1.68 9.68 13.41
CA THR A 27 -2.06 8.53 14.23
C THR A 27 -2.37 7.32 13.36
N THR A 28 -1.95 6.13 13.79
CA THR A 28 -2.25 4.85 13.11
C THR A 28 -3.75 4.75 12.76
N PHE A 29 -4.13 4.18 11.60
CA PHE A 29 -5.50 4.13 11.05
C PHE A 29 -6.03 5.46 10.44
N HIS A 30 -5.16 6.39 10.07
CA HIS A 30 -5.54 7.68 9.48
C HIS A 30 -6.37 7.51 8.21
N ALA A 31 -5.86 6.82 7.20
CA ALA A 31 -6.54 6.60 5.93
C ALA A 31 -7.92 5.95 6.11
N LYS A 32 -8.05 5.00 7.04
CA LYS A 32 -9.32 4.34 7.36
C LYS A 32 -10.33 5.29 8.03
N ARG A 33 -9.88 6.20 8.91
CA ARG A 33 -10.74 7.24 9.50
C ARG A 33 -11.18 8.26 8.44
N VAL A 34 -10.26 8.72 7.60
CA VAL A 34 -10.56 9.62 6.48
C VAL A 34 -11.56 8.97 5.54
N ALA A 35 -11.39 7.70 5.19
CA ALA A 35 -12.33 6.95 4.37
C ALA A 35 -13.72 6.83 5.01
N TYR A 36 -13.80 6.46 6.29
CA TYR A 36 -15.09 6.34 6.98
C TYR A 36 -15.82 7.68 7.09
N MET A 37 -15.11 8.76 7.44
CA MET A 37 -15.68 10.11 7.48
C MET A 37 -16.13 10.56 6.10
N SER A 38 -15.34 10.27 5.06
CA SER A 38 -15.65 10.62 3.67
C SER A 38 -16.91 9.91 3.18
N VAL A 39 -17.01 8.60 3.42
CA VAL A 39 -18.19 7.79 3.08
C VAL A 39 -19.44 8.33 3.78
N CYS A 40 -19.38 8.56 5.10
CA CYS A 40 -20.53 9.06 5.85
C CYS A 40 -20.97 10.46 5.38
N THR A 41 -20.02 11.31 5.01
CA THR A 41 -20.28 12.66 4.49
C THR A 41 -20.88 12.61 3.09
N ALA A 42 -20.36 11.75 2.21
CA ALA A 42 -20.83 11.58 0.83
C ALA A 42 -22.26 11.03 0.74
N GLU A 43 -22.65 10.15 1.66
CA GLU A 43 -24.04 9.68 1.78
C GLU A 43 -25.03 10.85 1.99
N GLN A 44 -24.61 11.95 2.63
CA GLN A 44 -25.46 13.15 2.80
C GLN A 44 -25.68 13.92 1.49
N PHE A 45 -24.88 13.64 0.47
CA PHE A 45 -25.05 14.12 -0.90
C PHE A 45 -25.79 13.10 -1.79
N GLY A 46 -26.21 11.96 -1.24
CA GLY A 46 -26.87 10.88 -1.98
C GLY A 46 -25.92 9.97 -2.75
N VAL A 47 -24.61 10.08 -2.52
CA VAL A 47 -23.62 9.16 -3.12
C VAL A 47 -23.81 7.77 -2.53
N SER A 48 -23.89 6.75 -3.37
CA SER A 48 -24.15 5.36 -2.97
C SER A 48 -23.58 4.36 -3.98
N GLY A 49 -23.55 3.08 -3.60
CA GLY A 49 -23.09 2.00 -4.49
C GLY A 49 -21.63 2.13 -4.90
N GLU A 50 -21.35 1.85 -6.17
CA GLU A 50 -20.01 1.87 -6.77
C GLU A 50 -19.29 3.22 -6.59
N ALA A 51 -19.98 4.35 -6.75
CA ALA A 51 -19.38 5.67 -6.55
C ALA A 51 -18.94 5.92 -5.10
N LEU A 52 -19.69 5.37 -4.13
CA LEU A 52 -19.33 5.47 -2.70
C LEU A 52 -18.14 4.58 -2.37
N GLN A 53 -18.07 3.40 -2.98
CA GLN A 53 -16.94 2.49 -2.88
C GLN A 53 -15.67 3.11 -3.46
N ASP A 54 -15.74 3.67 -4.67
CA ASP A 54 -14.60 4.32 -5.31
C ASP A 54 -14.11 5.53 -4.50
N LEU A 55 -15.03 6.32 -3.93
CA LEU A 55 -14.64 7.40 -3.00
C LEU A 55 -13.93 6.86 -1.76
N ALA A 56 -14.37 5.73 -1.20
CA ALA A 56 -13.70 5.09 -0.08
C ALA A 56 -12.27 4.66 -0.48
N VAL A 57 -12.08 4.11 -1.67
CA VAL A 57 -10.76 3.77 -2.21
C VAL A 57 -9.90 5.03 -2.38
N CYS A 58 -10.41 6.09 -2.99
CA CYS A 58 -9.67 7.36 -3.09
C CYS A 58 -9.25 7.89 -1.72
N ALA A 59 -10.14 7.85 -0.73
CA ALA A 59 -9.83 8.30 0.62
C ALA A 59 -8.78 7.40 1.32
N LEU A 60 -8.82 6.08 1.10
CA LEU A 60 -7.80 5.15 1.62
C LEU A 60 -6.42 5.37 1.00
N LEU A 61 -6.37 5.92 -0.22
CA LEU A 61 -5.14 6.07 -1.01
C LEU A 61 -4.77 7.53 -1.25
N HIS A 62 -5.33 8.49 -0.52
CA HIS A 62 -5.20 9.90 -0.88
C HIS A 62 -3.74 10.39 -0.87
N ASP A 63 -2.94 9.88 0.06
CA ASP A 63 -1.51 10.17 0.20
C ASP A 63 -0.60 9.06 -0.35
N ASN A 64 -1.09 8.26 -1.31
CA ASN A 64 -0.34 7.13 -1.88
C ASN A 64 1.03 7.46 -2.51
N ALA A 65 1.30 8.74 -2.81
CA ALA A 65 2.56 9.20 -3.39
C ALA A 65 3.42 10.03 -2.44
N LEU A 66 3.06 10.13 -1.16
CA LEU A 66 3.80 10.97 -0.21
C LEU A 66 5.26 10.52 -0.05
N THR A 67 5.49 9.22 0.09
CA THR A 67 6.83 8.61 0.15
C THR A 67 7.63 8.87 -1.11
N GLN A 68 6.99 8.71 -2.27
CA GLN A 68 7.58 8.98 -3.58
C GLN A 68 8.05 10.44 -3.67
N TYR A 69 7.16 11.37 -3.34
CA TYR A 69 7.46 12.80 -3.35
C TYR A 69 8.63 13.15 -2.43
N LEU A 70 8.63 12.63 -1.19
CA LEU A 70 9.70 12.90 -0.25
C LEU A 70 11.05 12.36 -0.72
N HIS A 71 11.06 11.19 -1.35
CA HIS A 71 12.27 10.63 -1.93
C HIS A 71 12.79 11.44 -3.12
N GLU A 72 11.92 11.80 -4.07
CA GLU A 72 12.30 12.49 -5.30
C GLU A 72 12.74 13.95 -5.05
N GLU A 73 12.04 14.69 -4.18
CA GLU A 73 12.37 16.09 -3.88
C GLU A 73 13.53 16.23 -2.89
N PHE A 74 13.57 15.41 -1.83
CA PHE A 74 14.54 15.57 -0.74
C PHE A 74 15.67 14.54 -0.75
N ARG A 75 15.77 13.70 -1.80
CA ARG A 75 16.81 12.66 -1.95
C ARG A 75 16.95 11.74 -0.74
N GLY A 76 15.84 11.47 -0.05
CA GLY A 76 15.83 10.65 1.17
C GLY A 76 16.32 11.35 2.44
N ASP A 77 16.41 12.69 2.46
CA ASP A 77 16.66 13.44 3.70
C ASP A 77 15.36 13.51 4.54
N SER A 78 15.22 12.56 5.48
CA SER A 78 14.06 12.43 6.37
C SER A 78 13.82 13.66 7.25
N SER A 79 14.80 14.56 7.43
CA SER A 79 14.65 15.78 8.21
C SER A 79 13.72 16.82 7.56
N ALA A 80 13.49 16.71 6.25
CA ALA A 80 12.54 17.57 5.53
C ALA A 80 11.06 17.26 5.86
N ALA A 81 10.78 16.05 6.35
CA ALA A 81 9.43 15.64 6.73
C ALA A 81 8.92 16.43 7.96
N GLU A 82 9.81 16.82 8.87
CA GLU A 82 9.46 17.69 10.01
C GLU A 82 8.94 19.08 9.59
N CYS A 83 9.18 19.49 8.34
CA CYS A 83 8.76 20.77 7.74
C CYS A 83 7.58 20.66 6.75
N LEU A 84 6.88 19.52 6.70
CA LEU A 84 5.72 19.29 5.80
C LEU A 84 4.70 20.44 5.72
N PRO A 85 4.32 21.14 6.81
CA PRO A 85 3.38 22.27 6.74
C PRO A 85 3.90 23.49 5.96
N GLU A 86 5.20 23.54 5.67
CA GLU A 86 5.88 24.66 4.99
C GLU A 86 6.49 24.26 3.63
N LEU A 87 6.21 23.04 3.13
CA LEU A 87 6.80 22.58 1.88
C LEU A 87 6.23 23.33 0.66
N PRO A 88 7.09 23.92 -0.18
CA PRO A 88 6.67 24.80 -1.28
C PRO A 88 5.91 24.10 -2.43
N HIS A 89 5.75 22.76 -2.42
CA HIS A 89 5.20 21.99 -3.55
C HIS A 89 4.32 20.79 -3.13
N LEU A 90 3.47 20.92 -2.11
CA LEU A 90 2.53 19.85 -1.71
C LEU A 90 1.61 19.37 -2.87
N GLY A 91 1.44 20.16 -3.93
CA GLY A 91 0.72 19.70 -5.13
C GLY A 91 1.42 18.58 -5.91
N ALA A 92 2.74 18.44 -5.78
CA ALA A 92 3.50 17.45 -6.54
C ALA A 92 3.11 16.00 -6.18
N HIS A 93 2.92 15.69 -4.89
CA HIS A 93 2.45 14.35 -4.51
C HIS A 93 1.01 14.09 -4.93
N CYS A 94 0.17 15.13 -5.06
CA CYS A 94 -1.18 14.96 -5.60
C CYS A 94 -1.14 14.54 -7.08
N VAL A 95 -0.24 15.13 -7.87
CA VAL A 95 -0.03 14.76 -9.29
C VAL A 95 0.46 13.31 -9.38
N MET A 96 1.51 12.97 -8.63
CA MET A 96 2.05 11.61 -8.59
C MET A 96 1.01 10.60 -8.10
N GLY A 97 0.21 10.98 -7.10
CA GLY A 97 -0.82 10.15 -6.50
C GLY A 97 -1.98 9.88 -7.45
N GLU A 98 -2.40 10.88 -8.23
CA GLU A 98 -3.39 10.72 -9.29
C GLU A 98 -2.87 9.78 -10.39
N GLU A 99 -1.62 9.96 -10.83
CA GLU A 99 -0.99 9.09 -11.82
C GLU A 99 -0.90 7.63 -11.32
N ASN A 100 -0.56 7.41 -10.05
CA ASN A 100 -0.45 6.09 -9.44
C ASN A 100 -1.77 5.32 -9.46
N ILE A 101 -2.89 6.00 -9.20
CA ILE A 101 -4.20 5.35 -9.13
C ILE A 101 -4.89 5.26 -10.49
N SER A 102 -4.43 5.98 -11.51
CA SER A 102 -5.11 6.15 -12.81
C SER A 102 -5.44 4.83 -13.54
N ALA A 103 -4.65 3.78 -13.32
CA ALA A 103 -4.84 2.46 -13.94
C ALA A 103 -5.58 1.46 -13.04
N LEU A 104 -5.94 1.83 -11.81
CA LEU A 104 -6.67 0.96 -10.89
C LEU A 104 -8.09 0.70 -11.40
N PRO A 105 -8.67 -0.48 -11.12
CA PRO A 105 -9.98 -0.87 -11.62
C PRO A 105 -11.12 -0.22 -10.79
N PHE A 106 -11.26 1.11 -10.91
CA PHE A 106 -12.42 1.84 -10.38
C PHE A 106 -13.69 1.54 -11.18
N HIS A 107 -14.85 1.64 -10.54
CA HIS A 107 -16.16 1.42 -11.18
C HIS A 107 -16.69 2.67 -11.89
N THR A 108 -16.29 3.84 -11.40
CA THR A 108 -16.77 5.16 -11.79
C THR A 108 -15.61 6.09 -12.10
N ASN A 109 -15.92 7.27 -12.65
CA ASN A 109 -14.88 8.27 -12.91
C ASN A 109 -14.42 8.91 -11.58
N VAL A 110 -13.16 8.68 -11.23
CA VAL A 110 -12.49 9.25 -10.06
C VAL A 110 -11.47 10.34 -10.41
N GLU A 111 -11.41 10.76 -11.67
CA GLU A 111 -10.45 11.74 -12.16
C GLU A 111 -10.45 13.02 -11.30
N ASN A 112 -9.24 13.44 -10.95
CA ASN A 112 -8.92 14.62 -10.18
C ASN A 112 -9.40 14.62 -8.72
N ILE A 113 -9.92 13.49 -8.21
CA ILE A 113 -10.22 13.37 -6.79
C ILE A 113 -8.93 13.42 -5.97
N ILE A 114 -7.90 12.68 -6.36
CA ILE A 114 -6.59 12.71 -5.69
C ILE A 114 -5.82 13.95 -6.13
N LEU A 115 -5.87 14.35 -7.39
CA LEU A 115 -5.17 15.55 -7.84
C LEU A 115 -5.51 16.80 -7.02
N TYR A 116 -6.76 16.97 -6.61
CA TYR A 116 -7.21 18.17 -5.91
C TYR A 116 -7.52 17.96 -4.42
N HIS A 117 -7.12 16.84 -3.81
CA HIS A 117 -7.47 16.56 -2.40
C HIS A 117 -6.81 17.51 -1.39
N HIS A 118 -5.80 18.30 -1.80
CA HIS A 118 -5.21 19.39 -1.01
C HIS A 118 -5.67 20.81 -1.41
N GLU A 119 -6.64 20.92 -2.30
CA GLU A 119 -7.20 22.24 -2.61
C GLU A 119 -7.97 22.84 -1.45
N ASN A 120 -7.94 24.17 -1.36
CA ASN A 120 -8.73 24.91 -0.38
C ASN A 120 -9.93 25.53 -1.09
N ALA A 121 -11.08 25.61 -0.41
CA ALA A 121 -12.30 26.09 -1.02
C ALA A 121 -12.20 27.50 -1.64
N ASP A 122 -11.39 28.38 -1.05
CA ASP A 122 -11.12 29.75 -1.51
C ASP A 122 -10.09 29.85 -2.64
N GLY A 123 -9.54 28.74 -3.12
CA GLY A 123 -8.50 28.71 -4.14
C GLY A 123 -7.09 29.02 -3.64
N SER A 124 -6.87 29.04 -2.33
CA SER A 124 -5.52 29.19 -1.75
C SER A 124 -4.71 27.89 -1.67
N GLY A 125 -5.23 26.78 -2.21
CA GLY A 125 -4.56 25.49 -2.22
C GLY A 125 -3.57 25.32 -3.38
N SER A 126 -3.07 24.11 -3.56
CA SER A 126 -1.86 23.84 -4.36
C SER A 126 -1.95 24.15 -5.86
N PHE A 127 -3.15 24.15 -6.45
CA PHE A 127 -3.36 24.39 -7.88
C PHE A 127 -4.21 25.64 -8.16
N GLY A 128 -4.55 26.42 -7.13
CA GLY A 128 -5.31 27.66 -7.27
C GLY A 128 -6.77 27.45 -7.67
N LYS A 129 -7.34 26.27 -7.42
CA LYS A 129 -8.73 25.92 -7.78
C LYS A 129 -9.70 26.18 -6.64
N THR A 130 -10.81 26.81 -6.95
CA THR A 130 -11.91 26.98 -5.98
C THR A 130 -12.73 25.70 -5.85
N TRP A 131 -13.51 25.58 -4.76
CA TRP A 131 -14.37 24.41 -4.54
C TRP A 131 -15.38 24.13 -5.67
N GLN A 132 -15.71 25.13 -6.48
CA GLN A 132 -16.64 25.00 -7.63
C GLN A 132 -15.98 24.37 -8.86
N GLU A 133 -14.64 24.30 -8.88
CA GLU A 133 -13.85 23.80 -10.01
C GLU A 133 -13.34 22.37 -9.79
N ILE A 134 -13.50 21.80 -8.60
CA ILE A 134 -12.94 20.51 -8.21
C ILE A 134 -14.04 19.47 -7.90
N PRO A 135 -13.77 18.16 -8.04
CA PRO A 135 -14.74 17.11 -7.77
C PRO A 135 -15.22 17.10 -6.31
N LEU A 136 -16.46 16.66 -6.08
CA LEU A 136 -17.02 16.50 -4.74
C LEU A 136 -16.16 15.58 -3.86
N GLY A 137 -15.61 14.51 -4.43
CA GLY A 137 -14.72 13.59 -3.70
C GLY A 137 -13.50 14.27 -3.10
N ALA A 138 -12.82 15.14 -3.87
CA ALA A 138 -11.66 15.90 -3.41
C ALA A 138 -12.00 16.81 -2.23
N ARG A 139 -13.14 17.52 -2.30
CA ARG A 139 -13.64 18.41 -1.24
C ARG A 139 -13.92 17.65 0.06
N ILE A 140 -14.55 16.47 -0.06
CA ILE A 140 -14.88 15.62 1.08
C ILE A 140 -13.61 15.07 1.73
N ILE A 141 -12.69 14.53 0.93
CA ILE A 141 -11.41 14.00 1.42
C ILE A 141 -10.62 15.11 2.13
N ARG A 142 -10.51 16.30 1.53
CA ARG A 142 -9.83 17.46 2.14
C ARG A 142 -10.36 17.78 3.54
N LEU A 143 -11.68 17.81 3.70
CA LEU A 143 -12.30 18.06 5.00
C LEU A 143 -11.95 16.96 6.01
N CYS A 144 -12.08 15.70 5.60
CA CYS A 144 -11.90 14.55 6.50
C CYS A 144 -10.43 14.38 6.91
N ASP A 145 -9.50 14.56 5.96
CA ASP A 145 -8.05 14.59 6.19
C ASP A 145 -7.68 15.69 7.20
N LEU A 146 -8.07 16.94 6.94
CA LEU A 146 -7.79 18.06 7.84
C LEU A 146 -8.32 17.85 9.25
N LEU A 147 -9.51 17.25 9.40
CA LEU A 147 -10.09 16.96 10.71
C LEU A 147 -9.27 15.90 11.46
N ASP A 148 -8.92 14.80 10.81
CA ASP A 148 -8.14 13.73 11.45
C ASP A 148 -6.74 14.23 11.84
N ALA A 149 -6.07 14.89 10.90
CA ALA A 149 -4.73 15.45 11.08
C ALA A 149 -4.68 16.58 12.11
N PHE A 150 -5.78 17.34 12.30
CA PHE A 150 -5.89 18.33 13.37
C PHE A 150 -6.15 17.68 14.73
N CYS A 151 -7.00 16.66 14.78
CA CYS A 151 -7.36 16.00 16.03
C CYS A 151 -6.19 15.21 16.64
N ARG A 152 -5.38 14.55 15.80
CA ARG A 152 -4.24 13.68 16.19
C ARG A 152 -4.56 12.81 17.40
N ALA A 153 -5.72 12.16 17.35
CA ALA A 153 -6.29 11.48 18.50
C ALA A 153 -6.36 9.97 18.25
N ASP A 154 -5.68 9.19 19.08
CA ASP A 154 -5.87 7.74 19.12
C ASP A 154 -7.21 7.38 19.80
N VAL A 155 -7.69 8.25 20.69
CA VAL A 155 -8.96 8.08 21.42
C VAL A 155 -9.83 9.31 21.18
N PHE A 156 -11.02 9.08 20.62
CA PHE A 156 -11.98 10.14 20.30
C PHE A 156 -12.94 10.34 21.48
N THR A 157 -12.72 11.42 22.24
CA THR A 157 -13.54 11.80 23.40
C THR A 157 -14.45 12.99 23.07
N PRO A 158 -15.42 13.33 23.93
CA PRO A 158 -16.21 14.55 23.79
C PRO A 158 -15.34 15.81 23.65
N ASP A 159 -14.20 15.88 24.35
CA ASP A 159 -13.26 17.00 24.20
C ASP A 159 -12.64 17.06 22.80
N VAL A 160 -12.35 15.90 22.18
CA VAL A 160 -11.86 15.84 20.79
C VAL A 160 -12.94 16.32 19.83
N TRP A 161 -14.19 15.95 20.05
CA TRP A 161 -15.34 16.42 19.28
C TRP A 161 -15.50 17.95 19.35
N GLU A 162 -15.44 18.53 20.55
CA GLU A 162 -15.51 19.98 20.72
C GLU A 162 -14.37 20.71 20.00
N ARG A 163 -13.14 20.17 20.07
CA ARG A 163 -12.00 20.70 19.29
C ARG A 163 -12.22 20.58 17.79
N ALA A 164 -12.74 19.46 17.30
CA ALA A 164 -13.04 19.24 15.90
C ALA A 164 -14.08 20.25 15.38
N ASN A 165 -15.16 20.49 16.14
CA ASN A 165 -16.18 21.48 15.80
C ASN A 165 -15.64 22.92 15.80
N ALA A 166 -14.85 23.28 16.81
CA ALA A 166 -14.21 24.59 16.87
C ALA A 166 -13.27 24.80 15.68
N PHE A 167 -12.52 23.77 15.30
CA PHE A 167 -11.68 23.79 14.09
C PHE A 167 -12.51 23.94 12.83
N LEU A 168 -13.55 23.10 12.64
CA LEU A 168 -14.42 23.15 11.46
C LEU A 168 -15.05 24.53 11.29
N THR A 169 -15.52 25.13 12.39
CA THR A 169 -16.08 26.49 12.41
C THR A 169 -15.08 27.54 11.91
N ARG A 170 -13.79 27.38 12.26
CA ARG A 170 -12.72 28.31 11.87
C ARG A 170 -12.35 28.19 10.39
N VAL A 171 -12.43 26.99 9.82
CA VAL A 171 -11.97 26.71 8.46
C VAL A 171 -13.08 26.72 7.41
N ARG A 172 -14.35 26.62 7.84
CA ARG A 172 -15.56 26.66 7.00
C ARG A 172 -15.66 27.96 6.20
N GLY A 173 -16.07 27.83 4.94
CA GLY A 173 -16.23 28.93 3.99
C GLY A 173 -14.91 29.47 3.43
N ARG A 174 -13.77 28.90 3.83
CA ARG A 174 -12.44 29.32 3.39
C ARG A 174 -11.59 28.15 2.93
N ILE A 175 -11.24 27.25 3.84
CA ILE A 175 -10.43 26.06 3.53
C ILE A 175 -11.35 24.91 3.12
N VAL A 176 -12.46 24.74 3.84
CA VAL A 176 -13.51 23.77 3.53
C VAL A 176 -14.76 24.54 3.09
N ASP A 177 -15.42 24.09 2.04
CA ASP A 177 -16.68 24.70 1.59
C ASP A 177 -17.84 24.43 2.57
N GLU A 178 -18.85 25.29 2.53
CA GLU A 178 -19.97 25.21 3.47
C GLU A 178 -20.81 23.95 3.28
N GLU A 179 -20.94 23.44 2.05
CA GLU A 179 -21.78 22.29 1.75
C GLU A 179 -21.20 21.01 2.38
N CYS A 180 -19.89 20.80 2.22
CA CYS A 180 -19.18 19.67 2.82
C CYS A 180 -19.14 19.77 4.35
N ALA A 181 -18.91 20.96 4.91
CA ALA A 181 -18.95 21.17 6.35
C ALA A 181 -20.34 20.86 6.94
N ASP A 182 -21.41 21.32 6.30
CA ASP A 182 -22.78 21.04 6.73
C ASP A 182 -23.16 19.58 6.56
N ALA A 183 -22.70 18.93 5.49
CA ALA A 183 -22.88 17.49 5.29
C ALA A 183 -22.20 16.67 6.39
N PHE A 184 -20.96 17.00 6.75
CA PHE A 184 -20.26 16.33 7.84
C PHE A 184 -21.00 16.48 9.18
N LEU A 185 -21.47 17.68 9.51
CA LEU A 185 -22.24 17.94 10.73
C LEU A 185 -23.61 17.25 10.76
N ARG A 186 -24.20 16.93 9.60
CA ARG A 186 -25.39 16.06 9.52
C ARG A 186 -25.05 14.58 9.74
N ALA A 187 -23.89 14.14 9.25
CA ALA A 187 -23.44 12.75 9.33
C ALA A 187 -22.91 12.36 10.73
N PHE A 188 -22.33 13.31 11.46
CA PHE A 188 -21.67 13.06 12.75
C PHE A 188 -22.34 13.81 13.90
N SER A 189 -22.82 13.04 14.87
CA SER A 189 -23.05 13.51 16.24
C SER A 189 -21.79 13.31 17.09
N GLU A 190 -21.73 13.93 18.28
CA GLU A 190 -20.66 13.69 19.26
C GLU A 190 -20.42 12.18 19.48
N GLN A 191 -21.49 11.43 19.74
CA GLN A 191 -21.39 9.99 20.00
C GLN A 191 -20.86 9.23 18.77
N HIS A 192 -21.28 9.61 17.57
CA HIS A 192 -20.80 8.97 16.35
C HIS A 192 -19.32 9.29 16.10
N PHE A 193 -18.90 10.54 16.29
CA PHE A 193 -17.51 10.96 16.14
C PHE A 193 -16.59 10.29 17.17
N CYS A 194 -17.04 10.17 18.43
CA CYS A 194 -16.31 9.43 19.48
C CYS A 194 -16.08 7.95 19.12
N SER A 195 -16.87 7.37 18.21
CA SER A 195 -16.71 5.98 17.79
C SER A 195 -15.50 5.75 16.87
N LEU A 196 -14.89 6.81 16.32
CA LEU A 196 -13.77 6.73 15.37
C LEU A 196 -12.51 6.09 15.96
N GLY A 197 -12.27 6.21 17.27
CA GLY A 197 -11.11 5.63 17.97
C GLY A 197 -11.26 4.17 18.40
N GLY A 198 -12.27 3.45 17.90
CA GLY A 198 -12.63 2.10 18.35
C GLY A 198 -12.27 0.98 17.37
N ARG A 199 -12.09 -0.24 17.90
CA ARG A 199 -11.83 -1.47 17.12
C ARG A 199 -12.90 -1.83 16.06
N GLY A 200 -14.07 -1.17 16.07
CA GLY A 200 -15.13 -1.38 15.10
C GLY A 200 -15.13 -0.43 13.91
N LEU A 201 -14.11 0.42 13.74
CA LEU A 201 -14.04 1.38 12.62
C LEU A 201 -14.14 0.68 11.26
N GLU A 202 -13.32 -0.35 11.07
CA GLU A 202 -13.28 -1.10 9.82
C GLU A 202 -14.57 -1.85 9.54
N GLU A 203 -15.12 -2.53 10.55
CA GLU A 203 -16.42 -3.19 10.43
C GLU A 203 -17.50 -2.21 9.97
N ARG A 204 -17.53 -0.99 10.53
CA ARG A 204 -18.48 0.04 10.10
C ARG A 204 -18.20 0.55 8.69
N LEU A 205 -16.94 0.73 8.32
CA LEU A 205 -16.56 1.13 6.95
C LEU A 205 -17.04 0.08 5.94
N TRP A 206 -16.70 -1.19 6.16
CA TRP A 206 -17.08 -2.29 5.26
C TRP A 206 -18.59 -2.58 5.29
N SER A 207 -19.31 -2.20 6.35
CA SER A 207 -20.78 -2.24 6.37
C SER A 207 -21.42 -1.24 5.41
N LYS A 208 -20.75 -0.10 5.16
CA LYS A 208 -21.22 0.97 4.27
C LYS A 208 -20.76 0.78 2.83
N VAL A 209 -19.56 0.23 2.63
CA VAL A 209 -18.99 -0.12 1.32
C VAL A 209 -18.64 -1.61 1.30
N PRO A 210 -19.62 -2.47 0.94
CA PRO A 210 -19.43 -3.92 0.98
C PRO A 210 -18.28 -4.39 0.09
N ARG A 211 -17.37 -5.17 0.68
CA ARG A 211 -16.24 -5.82 -0.01
C ARG A 211 -16.76 -6.92 -0.93
N THR A 212 -17.06 -6.55 -2.16
CA THR A 212 -17.49 -7.48 -3.21
C THR A 212 -16.33 -7.79 -4.12
N LYS A 213 -16.17 -9.07 -4.46
CA LYS A 213 -15.13 -9.46 -5.39
C LYS A 213 -15.42 -8.95 -6.79
N GLN A 214 -14.36 -8.56 -7.48
CA GLN A 214 -14.39 -8.07 -8.84
C GLN A 214 -13.69 -9.08 -9.75
N GLN A 215 -14.25 -9.27 -10.94
CA GLN A 215 -13.59 -10.04 -11.99
C GLN A 215 -12.64 -9.11 -12.72
N LEU A 216 -11.34 -9.38 -12.59
CA LEU A 216 -10.29 -8.63 -13.24
C LEU A 216 -9.72 -9.41 -14.41
N ASP A 217 -9.52 -8.73 -15.54
CA ASP A 217 -8.60 -9.22 -16.56
C ASP A 217 -7.15 -9.07 -16.10
N PHE A 218 -6.23 -9.65 -16.86
CA PHE A 218 -4.85 -9.63 -16.45
C PHE A 218 -4.19 -8.24 -16.54
N ALA A 219 -4.67 -7.35 -17.41
CA ALA A 219 -4.16 -5.98 -17.48
C ALA A 219 -4.50 -5.20 -16.19
N GLN A 220 -5.71 -5.41 -15.66
CA GLN A 220 -6.14 -4.83 -14.38
C GLN A 220 -5.35 -5.43 -13.19
N VAL A 221 -5.08 -6.74 -13.20
CA VAL A 221 -4.18 -7.36 -12.20
C VAL A 221 -2.79 -6.75 -12.27
N LYS A 222 -2.24 -6.55 -13.48
CA LYS A 222 -0.94 -5.88 -13.67
C LYS A 222 -0.95 -4.43 -13.18
N ALA A 223 -2.04 -3.70 -13.35
CA ALA A 223 -2.17 -2.35 -12.83
C ALA A 223 -2.15 -2.31 -11.29
N LEU A 224 -2.90 -3.19 -10.62
CA LEU A 224 -2.87 -3.34 -9.16
C LEU A 224 -1.49 -3.72 -8.64
N ALA A 225 -0.86 -4.72 -9.25
CA ALA A 225 0.48 -5.16 -8.89
C ALA A 225 1.51 -4.03 -9.02
N LYS A 226 1.47 -3.26 -10.12
CA LYS A 226 2.34 -2.09 -10.33
C LYS A 226 2.14 -1.03 -9.27
N PHE A 227 0.89 -0.76 -8.88
CA PHE A 227 0.59 0.18 -7.81
C PHE A 227 1.24 -0.23 -6.47
N PHE A 228 1.06 -1.49 -6.05
CA PHE A 228 1.66 -1.96 -4.79
C PHE A 228 3.19 -2.08 -4.85
N ALA A 229 3.73 -2.60 -5.95
CA ALA A 229 5.18 -2.67 -6.15
C ALA A 229 5.80 -1.27 -6.06
N LYS A 230 5.15 -0.26 -6.66
CA LYS A 230 5.57 1.14 -6.55
C LYS A 230 5.64 1.60 -5.09
N ILE A 231 4.58 1.37 -4.30
CA ILE A 231 4.54 1.75 -2.88
C ILE A 231 5.70 1.10 -2.09
N VAL A 232 5.93 -0.19 -2.28
CA VAL A 232 6.99 -0.95 -1.59
C VAL A 232 8.37 -0.45 -2.00
N ASP A 233 8.60 -0.30 -3.30
CA ASP A 233 9.90 0.06 -3.84
C ASP A 233 10.29 1.52 -3.54
N TYR A 234 9.33 2.44 -3.38
CA TYR A 234 9.66 3.81 -2.90
C TYR A 234 10.05 3.86 -1.43
N LYS A 235 9.55 2.92 -0.62
CA LYS A 235 9.98 2.77 0.77
C LYS A 235 11.38 2.17 0.85
N SER A 236 11.77 1.34 -0.13
CA SER A 236 13.13 0.79 -0.26
C SER A 236 13.79 1.17 -1.61
N PRO A 237 14.25 2.42 -1.80
CA PRO A 237 14.74 2.95 -3.08
C PRO A 237 15.90 2.17 -3.73
N PHE A 238 16.55 1.24 -3.03
CA PHE A 238 17.51 0.31 -3.64
C PHE A 238 16.87 -0.69 -4.61
N THR A 239 15.54 -0.76 -4.68
CA THR A 239 14.79 -1.82 -5.35
C THR A 239 13.74 -1.32 -6.35
N SER A 240 13.83 -0.11 -6.93
CA SER A 240 12.79 0.53 -7.79
C SER A 240 12.06 -0.31 -8.86
N THR A 241 12.54 -1.52 -9.17
CA THR A 241 11.95 -2.47 -10.12
C THR A 241 11.93 -3.93 -9.61
N HIS A 242 12.24 -4.16 -8.34
CA HIS A 242 12.47 -5.49 -7.78
C HIS A 242 11.17 -6.27 -7.66
N SER A 243 10.16 -5.74 -6.99
CA SER A 243 8.89 -6.44 -6.82
C SER A 243 8.23 -6.75 -8.17
N LEU A 244 8.37 -5.87 -9.17
CA LEU A 244 7.92 -6.15 -10.52
C LEU A 244 8.78 -7.18 -11.26
N GLY A 245 10.09 -7.18 -11.06
CA GLY A 245 10.96 -8.22 -11.61
C GLY A 245 10.66 -9.60 -11.03
N VAL A 246 10.45 -9.70 -9.71
CA VAL A 246 9.99 -10.92 -9.04
C VAL A 246 8.63 -11.35 -9.60
N ALA A 247 7.70 -10.43 -9.81
CA ALA A 247 6.40 -10.72 -10.42
C ALA A 247 6.51 -11.28 -11.84
N ASP A 248 7.31 -10.65 -12.70
CA ASP A 248 7.54 -11.07 -14.08
C ASP A 248 8.23 -12.45 -14.14
N ASP A 249 9.25 -12.68 -13.30
CA ASP A 249 9.97 -13.96 -13.20
C ASP A 249 9.07 -15.08 -12.67
N ALA A 250 8.26 -14.80 -11.65
CA ALA A 250 7.29 -15.74 -11.07
C ALA A 250 6.24 -16.17 -12.11
N GLU A 251 5.68 -15.21 -12.85
CA GLU A 251 4.75 -15.44 -13.95
C GLU A 251 5.38 -16.31 -15.06
N CYS A 252 6.59 -15.93 -15.48
CA CYS A 252 7.32 -16.59 -16.56
C CYS A 252 7.64 -18.05 -16.20
N LEU A 253 8.20 -18.28 -15.01
CA LEU A 253 8.57 -19.60 -14.55
C LEU A 253 7.33 -20.49 -14.33
N ALA A 254 6.24 -19.94 -13.79
CA ALA A 254 4.99 -20.69 -13.63
C ALA A 254 4.46 -21.20 -14.99
N ARG A 255 4.45 -20.34 -16.02
CA ARG A 255 4.04 -20.76 -17.37
C ARG A 255 5.00 -21.79 -17.96
N PHE A 256 6.30 -21.60 -17.79
CA PHE A 256 7.31 -22.54 -18.27
C PHE A 256 7.14 -23.94 -17.67
N MET A 257 6.81 -24.00 -16.38
CA MET A 257 6.54 -25.25 -15.65
C MET A 257 5.15 -25.86 -15.97
N GLY A 258 4.35 -25.22 -16.81
CA GLY A 258 3.06 -25.74 -17.29
C GLY A 258 1.88 -25.50 -16.36
N PHE A 259 1.98 -24.54 -15.43
CA PHE A 259 0.82 -24.09 -14.64
C PHE A 259 -0.21 -23.37 -15.53
N ASP A 260 -1.46 -23.37 -15.11
CA ASP A 260 -2.53 -22.69 -15.82
C ASP A 260 -2.44 -21.15 -15.70
N GLU A 261 -3.20 -20.45 -16.53
CA GLU A 261 -3.18 -18.97 -16.54
C GLU A 261 -3.67 -18.37 -15.23
N ASP A 262 -4.60 -19.00 -14.50
CA ASP A 262 -5.03 -18.48 -13.19
C ASP A 262 -3.87 -18.52 -12.19
N THR A 263 -3.15 -19.64 -12.12
CA THR A 263 -1.97 -19.81 -11.27
C THR A 263 -0.85 -18.87 -11.69
N ALA A 264 -0.55 -18.73 -12.98
CA ALA A 264 0.50 -17.83 -13.46
C ALA A 264 0.20 -16.36 -13.14
N GLN A 265 -1.06 -15.92 -13.29
CA GLN A 265 -1.48 -14.56 -12.93
C GLN A 265 -1.45 -14.35 -11.40
N LYS A 266 -1.77 -15.38 -10.61
CA LYS A 266 -1.64 -15.31 -9.15
C LYS A 266 -0.18 -15.22 -8.72
N MET A 267 0.71 -16.00 -9.34
CA MET A 267 2.15 -15.92 -9.09
C MET A 267 2.70 -14.53 -9.39
N TYR A 268 2.25 -13.90 -10.49
CA TYR A 268 2.57 -12.51 -10.79
C TYR A 268 2.15 -11.56 -9.63
N LEU A 269 0.90 -11.67 -9.18
CA LEU A 269 0.40 -10.82 -8.09
C LEU A 269 1.12 -11.10 -6.76
N ALA A 270 1.41 -12.36 -6.44
CA ALA A 270 2.17 -12.74 -5.25
C ALA A 270 3.59 -12.15 -5.29
N GLY A 271 4.25 -12.18 -6.44
CA GLY A 271 5.56 -11.56 -6.62
C GLY A 271 5.54 -10.05 -6.45
N ALA A 272 4.49 -9.36 -6.89
CA ALA A 272 4.38 -7.91 -6.67
C ALA A 272 4.11 -7.55 -5.19
N LEU A 273 3.53 -8.48 -4.42
CA LEU A 273 3.10 -8.26 -3.02
C LEU A 273 4.03 -8.89 -1.98
N HIS A 274 5.02 -9.69 -2.37
CA HIS A 274 5.84 -10.49 -1.45
C HIS A 274 6.49 -9.66 -0.34
N ASP A 275 6.87 -8.44 -0.69
CA ASP A 275 7.56 -7.49 0.17
C ASP A 275 6.67 -6.37 0.72
N ILE A 276 5.34 -6.48 0.60
CA ILE A 276 4.43 -5.44 1.09
C ILE A 276 4.65 -5.13 2.58
N GLY A 277 5.11 -6.10 3.38
CA GLY A 277 5.43 -5.89 4.79
C GLY A 277 6.65 -5.02 5.07
N LYS A 278 7.51 -4.70 4.08
CA LYS A 278 8.65 -3.78 4.26
C LYS A 278 8.22 -2.37 4.66
N VAL A 279 7.00 -1.98 4.33
CA VAL A 279 6.36 -0.72 4.72
C VAL A 279 6.23 -0.53 6.23
N ALA A 280 6.23 -1.61 7.01
CA ALA A 280 6.16 -1.60 8.45
C ALA A 280 7.55 -1.66 9.12
N ILE A 281 8.62 -1.73 8.34
CA ILE A 281 10.01 -1.68 8.82
C ILE A 281 10.47 -0.21 8.82
N GLY A 282 11.05 0.23 9.94
CA GLY A 282 11.57 1.60 10.09
C GLY A 282 12.67 1.92 9.09
N ASN A 283 12.70 3.16 8.58
CA ASN A 283 13.68 3.58 7.57
C ASN A 283 15.13 3.46 8.08
N GLU A 284 15.36 3.63 9.38
CA GLU A 284 16.68 3.51 9.99
C GLU A 284 17.30 2.10 9.86
N ILE A 285 16.45 1.09 9.64
CA ILE A 285 16.87 -0.28 9.35
C ILE A 285 16.85 -0.53 7.85
N LEU A 286 15.75 -0.17 7.18
CA LEU A 286 15.54 -0.44 5.76
C LEU A 286 16.59 0.24 4.87
N GLU A 287 16.92 1.49 5.17
CA GLU A 287 17.83 2.33 4.39
C GLU A 287 19.20 2.51 5.04
N LYS A 288 19.54 1.65 6.01
CA LYS A 288 20.80 1.76 6.76
C LYS A 288 22.01 1.70 5.80
N PRO A 289 22.88 2.73 5.77
CA PRO A 289 24.08 2.71 4.93
C PRO A 289 25.16 1.85 5.58
N GLY A 290 25.01 0.52 5.48
CA GLY A 290 25.97 -0.44 6.02
C GLY A 290 25.37 -1.80 6.33
N ARG A 291 26.12 -2.63 7.05
CA ARG A 291 25.61 -3.92 7.54
C ARG A 291 24.67 -3.70 8.71
N LEU A 292 23.55 -4.41 8.69
CA LEU A 292 22.67 -4.54 9.85
C LEU A 292 23.40 -5.32 10.96
N THR A 293 23.17 -4.92 12.20
CA THR A 293 23.47 -5.71 13.39
C THR A 293 22.53 -6.91 13.48
N ASP A 294 22.84 -7.90 14.31
CA ASP A 294 22.00 -9.09 14.46
C ASP A 294 20.57 -8.73 14.92
N SER A 295 20.41 -7.71 15.77
CA SER A 295 19.09 -7.23 16.22
C SER A 295 18.32 -6.53 15.11
N GLU A 296 18.98 -5.66 14.35
CA GLU A 296 18.35 -4.97 13.19
C GLU A 296 18.00 -5.97 12.09
N TYR A 297 18.82 -6.99 11.88
CA TYR A 297 18.51 -8.08 10.95
C TYR A 297 17.32 -8.91 11.46
N ALA A 298 17.23 -9.18 12.76
CA ALA A 298 16.07 -9.86 13.33
C ALA A 298 14.77 -9.08 13.10
N GLU A 299 14.84 -7.75 13.20
CA GLU A 299 13.71 -6.86 12.89
C GLU A 299 13.38 -6.81 11.40
N MET A 300 14.39 -6.71 10.53
CA MET A 300 14.22 -6.77 9.07
C MET A 300 13.43 -8.03 8.63
N LYS A 301 13.70 -9.20 9.23
CA LYS A 301 12.98 -10.45 8.92
C LYS A 301 11.47 -10.37 9.19
N HIS A 302 10.99 -9.43 10.00
CA HIS A 302 9.56 -9.28 10.26
C HIS A 302 8.78 -8.84 9.02
N HIS A 303 9.40 -8.29 7.96
CA HIS A 303 8.66 -7.90 6.75
C HIS A 303 7.85 -9.07 6.17
N ALA A 304 8.38 -10.29 6.16
CA ALA A 304 7.68 -11.47 5.68
C ALA A 304 6.44 -11.80 6.56
N ALA A 305 6.57 -11.64 7.88
CA ALA A 305 5.44 -11.78 8.80
C ALA A 305 4.41 -10.65 8.60
N TYR A 306 4.85 -9.40 8.38
CA TYR A 306 3.95 -8.29 8.08
C TYR A 306 3.24 -8.47 6.74
N THR A 307 3.90 -8.99 5.70
CA THR A 307 3.25 -9.41 4.44
C THR A 307 2.13 -10.41 4.74
N TYR A 308 2.41 -11.44 5.55
CA TYR A 308 1.40 -12.42 5.95
C TYR A 308 0.21 -11.76 6.68
N TYR A 309 0.47 -10.87 7.64
CA TYR A 309 -0.58 -10.21 8.42
C TYR A 309 -1.45 -9.28 7.57
N VAL A 310 -0.82 -8.41 6.76
CA VAL A 310 -1.54 -7.47 5.87
C VAL A 310 -2.44 -8.25 4.91
N LEU A 311 -1.89 -9.24 4.21
CA LEU A 311 -2.65 -9.99 3.21
C LEU A 311 -3.67 -10.97 3.82
N SER A 312 -3.59 -11.28 5.12
CA SER A 312 -4.61 -12.07 5.83
C SER A 312 -5.94 -11.34 6.00
N GLU A 313 -5.96 -10.01 5.90
CA GLU A 313 -7.18 -9.21 5.97
C GLU A 313 -7.98 -9.24 4.65
N VAL A 314 -7.43 -9.82 3.59
CA VAL A 314 -8.05 -9.91 2.26
C VAL A 314 -8.87 -11.20 2.13
N GLN A 315 -10.14 -11.07 1.71
CA GLN A 315 -11.04 -12.22 1.62
C GLN A 315 -10.58 -13.19 0.53
N ASP A 316 -10.56 -14.49 0.85
CA ASP A 316 -10.18 -15.59 -0.05
C ASP A 316 -8.78 -15.44 -0.68
N PHE A 317 -7.84 -14.85 0.08
CA PHE A 317 -6.49 -14.50 -0.38
C PHE A 317 -5.39 -15.42 0.18
N ALA A 318 -5.76 -16.48 0.91
CA ALA A 318 -4.81 -17.31 1.68
C ALA A 318 -3.68 -17.91 0.81
N GLU A 319 -4.01 -18.40 -0.39
CA GLU A 319 -3.03 -18.95 -1.33
C GLU A 319 -2.01 -17.90 -1.76
N LEU A 320 -2.47 -16.74 -2.27
CA LEU A 320 -1.62 -15.62 -2.68
C LEU A 320 -0.78 -15.07 -1.52
N ARG A 321 -1.39 -14.92 -0.34
CA ARG A 321 -0.72 -14.52 0.89
C ARG A 321 0.44 -15.45 1.21
N ASP A 322 0.21 -16.75 1.19
CA ASP A 322 1.22 -17.74 1.58
C ASP A 322 2.40 -17.73 0.59
N TRP A 323 2.11 -17.66 -0.72
CA TRP A 323 3.13 -17.52 -1.75
C TRP A 323 3.95 -16.24 -1.58
N ALA A 324 3.28 -15.13 -1.29
CA ALA A 324 3.91 -13.85 -1.04
C ALA A 324 4.73 -13.84 0.27
N ALA A 325 4.27 -14.47 1.35
CA ALA A 325 4.89 -14.35 2.67
C ALA A 325 5.99 -15.39 2.95
N PHE A 326 5.99 -16.53 2.27
CA PHE A 326 6.92 -17.64 2.56
C PHE A 326 8.16 -17.65 1.67
N HIS A 327 8.42 -16.59 0.91
CA HIS A 327 9.58 -16.48 0.01
C HIS A 327 10.95 -16.55 0.73
N HIS A 328 10.98 -16.43 2.06
CA HIS A 328 12.18 -16.60 2.89
C HIS A 328 12.20 -17.88 3.74
N GLU A 329 11.24 -18.80 3.53
CA GLU A 329 11.28 -20.13 4.15
C GLU A 329 12.35 -21.00 3.47
N HIS A 330 12.99 -21.87 4.24
CA HIS A 330 14.00 -22.81 3.75
C HIS A 330 13.47 -24.24 3.90
N LEU A 331 13.77 -25.12 2.95
CA LEU A 331 13.29 -26.51 3.00
C LEU A 331 13.75 -27.28 4.26
N ASP A 332 14.87 -26.90 4.86
CA ASP A 332 15.39 -27.46 6.13
C ASP A 332 14.71 -26.92 7.40
N GLY A 333 13.75 -25.98 7.26
CA GLY A 333 13.04 -25.35 8.37
C GLY A 333 13.81 -24.25 9.10
N THR A 334 14.96 -23.81 8.59
CA THR A 334 15.76 -22.72 9.19
C THR A 334 15.36 -21.32 8.73
N GLY A 335 14.43 -21.24 7.78
CA GLY A 335 13.91 -19.98 7.23
C GLY A 335 12.93 -19.25 8.15
N TYR A 336 12.25 -18.26 7.60
CA TYR A 336 11.29 -17.40 8.31
C TYR A 336 10.13 -17.00 7.37
N PRO A 337 8.96 -16.56 7.88
CA PRO A 337 8.65 -16.17 9.25
C PRO A 337 8.25 -17.31 10.21
N PHE A 338 7.90 -18.49 9.73
CA PHE A 338 7.31 -19.58 10.52
C PHE A 338 8.19 -20.82 10.64
N GLY A 339 9.31 -20.91 9.90
CA GLY A 339 10.22 -22.04 9.95
C GLY A 339 9.63 -23.28 9.30
N LYS A 340 8.89 -23.09 8.21
CA LYS A 340 8.26 -24.16 7.44
C LYS A 340 9.33 -25.02 6.77
N ASN A 341 9.15 -26.34 6.82
CA ASN A 341 10.03 -27.27 6.12
C ASN A 341 9.45 -27.73 4.77
N GLU A 342 10.23 -28.52 4.04
CA GLU A 342 9.84 -29.08 2.74
C GLU A 342 8.43 -29.66 2.71
N SER A 343 8.03 -30.45 3.70
CA SER A 343 6.72 -31.11 3.70
C SER A 343 5.53 -30.16 3.89
N GLU A 344 5.80 -28.93 4.33
CA GLU A 344 4.80 -27.89 4.59
C GLU A 344 4.72 -26.85 3.47
N LEU A 345 5.71 -26.80 2.58
CA LEU A 345 5.79 -25.84 1.49
C LEU A 345 5.34 -26.44 0.17
N ASN A 346 4.35 -25.82 -0.48
CA ASN A 346 3.91 -26.18 -1.83
C ASN A 346 4.90 -25.69 -2.91
N THR A 347 4.69 -26.11 -4.16
CA THR A 347 5.60 -25.78 -5.26
C THR A 347 5.69 -24.28 -5.52
N GLN A 348 4.58 -23.55 -5.45
CA GLN A 348 4.52 -22.12 -5.70
C GLN A 348 5.26 -21.30 -4.65
N GLU A 349 5.18 -21.67 -3.38
CA GLU A 349 5.96 -21.07 -2.29
C GLU A 349 7.47 -21.27 -2.51
N ARG A 350 7.86 -22.47 -2.95
CA ARG A 350 9.26 -22.77 -3.28
C ARG A 350 9.73 -22.05 -4.55
N ILE A 351 8.83 -21.84 -5.53
CA ILE A 351 9.11 -20.99 -6.70
C ILE A 351 9.42 -19.57 -6.23
N MET A 352 8.56 -18.99 -5.39
CA MET A 352 8.73 -17.63 -4.86
C MET A 352 10.09 -17.42 -4.20
N ALA A 353 10.54 -18.37 -3.38
CA ALA A 353 11.87 -18.31 -2.78
C ALA A 353 13.01 -18.31 -3.82
N CYS A 354 12.89 -19.12 -4.88
CA CYS A 354 13.91 -19.17 -5.93
C CYS A 354 13.94 -17.91 -6.79
N VAL A 355 12.77 -17.39 -7.18
CA VAL A 355 12.68 -16.21 -8.06
C VAL A 355 13.05 -14.92 -7.36
N ASP A 356 12.72 -14.76 -6.07
CA ASP A 356 13.16 -13.61 -5.27
C ASP A 356 14.69 -13.51 -5.23
N ILE A 357 15.36 -14.62 -4.89
CA ILE A 357 16.82 -14.67 -4.87
C ILE A 357 17.41 -14.46 -6.27
N TYR A 358 16.84 -15.10 -7.30
CA TYR A 358 17.31 -14.94 -8.68
C TYR A 358 17.23 -13.49 -9.14
N GLN A 359 16.09 -12.83 -8.93
CA GLN A 359 15.88 -11.43 -9.27
C GLN A 359 16.85 -10.54 -8.49
N ALA A 360 17.00 -10.74 -7.18
CA ALA A 360 17.95 -9.97 -6.35
C ALA A 360 19.41 -10.12 -6.79
N LEU A 361 19.79 -11.27 -7.36
CA LEU A 361 21.13 -11.54 -7.88
C LEU A 361 21.37 -10.93 -9.26
N THR A 362 20.36 -10.91 -10.13
CA THR A 362 20.49 -10.53 -11.55
C THR A 362 20.08 -9.08 -11.83
N GLU A 363 19.34 -8.44 -10.93
CA GLU A 363 18.94 -7.04 -11.10
C GLU A 363 20.13 -6.08 -10.96
N ASN A 364 20.06 -4.98 -11.73
CA ASN A 364 20.99 -3.88 -11.57
C ASN A 364 20.54 -2.99 -10.41
N ARG A 365 21.47 -2.72 -9.49
CA ARG A 365 21.27 -1.74 -8.41
C ARG A 365 22.13 -0.50 -8.68
N PRO A 366 21.79 0.69 -8.14
CA PRO A 366 22.47 1.96 -8.45
C PRO A 366 24.01 1.94 -8.36
N TYR A 367 24.57 1.05 -7.53
CA TYR A 367 26.02 0.91 -7.31
C TYR A 367 26.58 -0.49 -7.59
N LYS A 368 25.77 -1.40 -8.14
CA LYS A 368 26.16 -2.80 -8.36
C LYS A 368 25.43 -3.37 -9.58
N ALA A 369 26.18 -3.70 -10.62
CA ALA A 369 25.64 -4.45 -11.74
C ALA A 369 25.14 -5.83 -11.28
N GLY A 370 24.05 -6.28 -11.89
CA GLY A 370 23.54 -7.64 -11.70
C GLY A 370 24.56 -8.69 -12.07
N MET A 371 24.46 -9.87 -11.44
CA MET A 371 25.27 -11.02 -11.80
C MET A 371 24.79 -11.61 -13.13
N SER A 372 25.68 -12.33 -13.84
CA SER A 372 25.26 -13.11 -15.01
C SER A 372 24.32 -14.25 -14.59
N HIS A 373 23.48 -14.70 -15.51
CA HIS A 373 22.58 -15.82 -15.32
C HIS A 373 23.31 -17.06 -14.76
N GLU A 374 24.47 -17.43 -15.35
CA GLU A 374 25.23 -18.61 -14.92
C GLU A 374 25.74 -18.45 -13.48
N LYS A 375 26.12 -17.23 -13.09
CA LYS A 375 26.59 -16.97 -11.73
C LYS A 375 25.45 -17.00 -10.73
N ALA A 376 24.28 -16.46 -11.08
CA ALA A 376 23.09 -16.53 -10.24
C ALA A 376 22.62 -17.98 -10.04
N CYS A 377 22.51 -18.76 -11.12
CA CYS A 377 22.14 -20.17 -11.05
C CYS A 377 23.16 -21.01 -10.27
N SER A 378 24.46 -20.71 -10.36
CA SER A 378 25.47 -21.36 -9.51
C SER A 378 25.22 -21.10 -8.01
N ILE A 379 24.81 -19.89 -7.63
CA ILE A 379 24.50 -19.57 -6.22
C ILE A 379 23.23 -20.30 -5.77
N LEU A 380 22.19 -20.33 -6.61
CA LEU A 380 20.95 -21.06 -6.31
C LEU A 380 21.22 -22.56 -6.12
N LEU A 381 22.09 -23.16 -6.95
CA LEU A 381 22.51 -24.55 -6.81
C LEU A 381 23.26 -24.79 -5.49
N ASP A 382 24.18 -23.90 -5.10
CA ASP A 382 24.87 -23.98 -3.80
C ASP A 382 23.89 -23.91 -2.62
N MET A 383 22.80 -23.13 -2.74
CA MET A 383 21.74 -23.05 -1.74
C MET A 383 20.86 -24.31 -1.72
N ALA A 384 20.56 -24.88 -2.88
CA ALA A 384 19.86 -26.17 -2.98
C ALA A 384 20.68 -27.32 -2.38
N GLU A 385 22.01 -27.34 -2.56
CA GLU A 385 22.91 -28.33 -1.95
C GLU A 385 22.95 -28.26 -0.41
N LYS A 386 22.69 -27.07 0.17
CA LYS A 386 22.53 -26.88 1.61
C LYS A 386 21.15 -27.30 2.13
N GLY A 387 20.21 -27.64 1.24
CA GLY A 387 18.83 -27.96 1.61
C GLY A 387 17.97 -26.72 1.88
N TRP A 388 18.36 -25.54 1.38
CA TRP A 388 17.56 -24.32 1.56
C TRP A 388 16.53 -24.15 0.45
N LEU A 389 16.91 -24.47 -0.79
CA LEU A 389 16.06 -24.34 -1.98
C LEU A 389 15.76 -25.69 -2.63
N ASP A 390 14.65 -25.73 -3.39
CA ASP A 390 14.27 -26.92 -4.15
C ASP A 390 15.13 -27.05 -5.41
N ARG A 391 15.95 -28.10 -5.47
CA ARG A 391 16.85 -28.34 -6.59
C ARG A 391 16.11 -28.46 -7.93
N ALA A 392 14.94 -29.11 -7.95
CA ALA A 392 14.20 -29.28 -9.19
C ALA A 392 13.71 -27.93 -9.73
N ILE A 393 13.29 -27.03 -8.84
CA ILE A 393 12.88 -25.66 -9.23
C ILE A 393 14.08 -24.83 -9.67
N VAL A 394 15.24 -24.94 -9.00
CA VAL A 394 16.47 -24.26 -9.45
C VAL A 394 16.88 -24.71 -10.86
N GLU A 395 16.71 -26.00 -11.18
CA GLU A 395 16.94 -26.52 -12.52
C GLU A 395 15.93 -25.95 -13.55
N GLN A 396 14.66 -25.71 -13.14
CA GLN A 396 13.68 -25.01 -13.99
C GLN A 396 14.03 -23.53 -14.18
N VAL A 397 14.49 -22.82 -13.15
CA VAL A 397 14.97 -21.43 -13.25
C VAL A 397 16.08 -21.33 -14.30
N ASN A 398 17.07 -22.23 -14.21
CA ASN A 398 18.16 -22.29 -15.17
C ASN A 398 17.66 -22.61 -16.59
N ALA A 399 16.70 -23.51 -16.76
CA ALA A 399 16.16 -23.84 -18.08
C ALA A 399 15.27 -22.73 -18.68
N CYS A 400 14.53 -22.01 -17.84
CA CYS A 400 13.57 -20.98 -18.24
C CYS A 400 14.25 -19.67 -18.66
N PHE A 401 15.34 -19.29 -17.98
CA PHE A 401 15.98 -17.97 -18.14
C PHE A 401 17.34 -17.99 -18.85
N ALA A 402 17.77 -19.16 -19.37
CA ALA A 402 19.04 -19.34 -20.09
C ALA A 402 19.07 -18.78 -21.52
#